data_AF-A0A5B7VY81-F1
#
_entry.id   AF-A0A5B7VY81-F1
#
_cell.length_a   1.000
_cell.length_b   1.000
_cell.length_c   1.000
_cell.angle_alpha   90.00
_cell.angle_beta   90.00
_cell.angle_gamma   90.00
#
_symmetry.space_group_name_H-M   'P 1'
#
loop_
_entity.id
_entity.type
_entity.pdbx_description
1 polymer ?
#
loop_
_entity_poly.entity_id
_entity_poly.type
_entity_poly.pdbx_seq_one_letter_code
_entity_poly.pdbx_strand_id
1 'polypeptide(L)'
;MPTFTDNPQPGTLPQWLQQQARQQGTGIALRHKRLGVWQVRTWRQLAAEVEQLATALQVRGFVPGASLVIVSRPRPEALMAALAAQWLGGVAALLDPLEAAAAQVPLLRELHTEWVFAEGHGEIQRLRAAGLAPRLLIYADGRGQAGVSQAGDTLAFAQLQQQGSDHRLEPQARAERTAFAFYRLGAGQRIEQQRISHAELLQEGRRLVHSEQLGRQEEALAARAFAAGGHARYVLAPWLMAGFRLNFPENLATRDQDRRELGPTLVAGTRDTYERLHAQVLARLPEPGSWRRRLVDWALVANPGALQRHLGYWLIRRPLRDVLGFSRTRVPLLVGEALAPPTLAFFQALAIEVRSWPDPAQWHRPLPWPAPLVNGWIEDSPQPA
;
A
#
# COMPACT_ATOMS: atom_id res chain seq x y z
N MET A 1 -25.18 -0.55 -38.75
CA MET A 1 -24.40 0.03 -37.63
C MET A 1 -24.61 -0.84 -36.41
N PRO A 2 -23.63 -1.66 -36.00
CA PRO A 2 -23.77 -2.44 -34.79
C PRO A 2 -23.43 -1.57 -33.57
N THR A 3 -24.28 -1.69 -32.58
CA THR A 3 -24.31 -1.04 -31.27
C THR A 3 -23.00 -1.18 -30.49
N PHE A 4 -22.41 -0.06 -30.08
CA PHE A 4 -21.44 -0.01 -28.99
C PHE A 4 -22.11 -0.53 -27.71
N THR A 5 -21.86 -1.79 -27.36
CA THR A 5 -22.02 -2.24 -25.98
C THR A 5 -20.87 -1.65 -25.18
N ASP A 6 -21.01 -0.37 -24.81
CA ASP A 6 -20.15 0.26 -23.80
C ASP A 6 -20.44 -0.46 -22.49
N ASN A 7 -19.60 -1.43 -22.14
CA ASN A 7 -19.54 -1.89 -20.76
C ASN A 7 -18.68 -0.84 -20.06
N PRO A 8 -19.26 0.11 -19.30
CA PRO A 8 -18.50 1.23 -18.77
C PRO A 8 -17.38 0.68 -17.89
N GLN A 9 -16.13 1.04 -18.21
CA GLN A 9 -14.98 0.61 -17.42
C GLN A 9 -15.17 1.05 -15.95
N PRO A 10 -14.77 0.22 -14.97
CA PRO A 10 -14.88 0.59 -13.56
C PRO A 10 -14.16 1.91 -13.26
N GLY A 11 -14.87 2.81 -12.59
CA GLY A 11 -14.39 4.14 -12.22
C GLY A 11 -13.77 4.21 -10.82
N THR A 12 -13.87 3.14 -10.01
CA THR A 12 -13.35 3.11 -8.64
C THR A 12 -12.64 1.81 -8.28
N LEU A 13 -11.83 1.83 -7.22
CA LEU A 13 -11.09 0.65 -6.76
C LEU A 13 -12.04 -0.50 -6.34
N PRO A 14 -13.12 -0.26 -5.56
CA PRO A 14 -14.12 -1.29 -5.26
C PRO A 14 -14.79 -1.89 -6.50
N GLN A 15 -15.11 -1.08 -7.52
CA GLN A 15 -15.70 -1.59 -8.77
C GLN A 15 -14.71 -2.47 -9.54
N TRP A 16 -13.41 -2.12 -9.55
CA TRP A 16 -12.38 -3.01 -10.12
C TRP A 16 -12.25 -4.33 -9.35
N LEU A 17 -12.34 -4.30 -8.01
CA LEU A 17 -12.36 -5.52 -7.20
C LEU A 17 -13.55 -6.43 -7.58
N GLN A 18 -14.75 -5.87 -7.69
CA GLN A 18 -15.93 -6.61 -8.16
C GLN A 18 -15.73 -7.18 -9.57
N GLN A 19 -15.16 -6.40 -10.49
CA GLN A 19 -14.87 -6.88 -11.84
C GLN A 19 -13.91 -8.06 -11.82
N GLN A 20 -12.83 -8.03 -11.02
CA GLN A 20 -11.91 -9.15 -10.92
C GLN A 20 -12.55 -10.38 -10.31
N ALA A 21 -13.40 -10.22 -9.29
CA ALA A 21 -14.16 -11.33 -8.72
C ALA A 21 -15.11 -11.98 -9.74
N ARG A 22 -15.71 -11.20 -10.64
CA ARG A 22 -16.56 -11.71 -11.74
C ARG A 22 -15.74 -12.40 -12.83
N GLN A 23 -14.60 -11.84 -13.22
CA GLN A 23 -13.79 -12.33 -14.35
C GLN A 23 -12.83 -13.48 -14.00
N GLN A 24 -12.40 -13.57 -12.74
CA GLN A 24 -11.44 -14.58 -12.27
C GLN A 24 -11.65 -14.96 -10.80
N GLY A 25 -12.90 -15.25 -10.42
CA GLY A 25 -13.27 -15.48 -9.03
C GLY A 25 -12.48 -16.58 -8.30
N THR A 26 -12.01 -17.61 -9.01
CA THR A 26 -11.16 -18.70 -8.46
C THR A 26 -9.67 -18.39 -8.48
N GLY A 27 -9.24 -17.35 -9.19
CA GLY A 27 -7.86 -16.91 -9.24
C GLY A 27 -7.38 -16.37 -7.89
N ILE A 28 -6.08 -16.51 -7.62
CA ILE A 28 -5.46 -16.01 -6.39
C ILE A 28 -5.38 -14.48 -6.46
N ALA A 29 -6.02 -13.80 -5.52
CA ALA A 29 -5.93 -12.35 -5.37
C ALA A 29 -4.79 -11.98 -4.41
N LEU A 30 -4.82 -12.56 -3.21
CA LEU A 30 -3.88 -12.28 -2.15
C LEU A 30 -3.19 -13.55 -1.62
N ARG A 31 -1.94 -13.39 -1.18
CA ARG A 31 -1.33 -14.31 -0.23
C ARG A 31 -0.78 -13.58 0.98
N HIS A 32 -0.77 -14.24 2.12
CA HIS A 32 -0.19 -13.71 3.36
C HIS A 32 0.56 -14.81 4.07
N LYS A 33 1.84 -14.58 4.36
CA LYS A 33 2.64 -15.55 5.09
C LYS A 33 2.33 -15.46 6.59
N ARG A 34 1.93 -16.58 7.18
CA ARG A 34 1.63 -16.69 8.61
C ARG A 34 2.25 -17.98 9.14
N LEU A 35 3.06 -17.87 10.19
CA LEU A 35 3.75 -19.01 10.81
C LEU A 35 4.56 -19.80 9.76
N GLY A 36 5.26 -19.09 8.87
CA GLY A 36 6.04 -19.69 7.79
C GLY A 36 5.24 -20.20 6.58
N VAL A 37 3.90 -20.18 6.60
CA VAL A 37 3.06 -20.74 5.51
C VAL A 37 2.29 -19.64 4.78
N TRP A 38 2.31 -19.67 3.44
CA TRP A 38 1.53 -18.75 2.60
C TRP A 38 0.05 -19.13 2.58
N GLN A 39 -0.77 -18.33 3.27
CA GLN A 39 -2.22 -18.41 3.24
C GLN A 39 -2.75 -17.71 2.00
N VAL A 40 -3.81 -18.24 1.38
CA VAL A 40 -4.32 -17.77 0.09
C VAL A 40 -5.74 -17.21 0.25
N ARG A 41 -6.05 -16.18 -0.55
CA ARG A 41 -7.42 -15.71 -0.82
C ARG A 41 -7.65 -15.59 -2.31
N THR A 42 -8.78 -16.13 -2.76
CA THR A 42 -9.25 -15.97 -4.14
C THR A 42 -9.91 -14.61 -4.35
N TRP A 43 -10.02 -14.15 -5.59
CA TRP A 43 -10.71 -12.88 -5.92
C TRP A 43 -12.17 -12.87 -5.44
N ARG A 44 -12.89 -13.98 -5.56
CA ARG A 44 -14.27 -14.10 -5.08
C ARG A 44 -14.35 -13.98 -3.55
N GLN A 45 -13.45 -14.65 -2.83
CA GLN A 45 -13.39 -14.55 -1.36
C GLN A 45 -13.05 -13.14 -0.91
N LEU A 46 -12.04 -12.52 -1.52
CA LEU A 46 -11.64 -11.15 -1.19
C LEU A 46 -12.80 -10.16 -1.38
N ALA A 47 -13.49 -10.22 -2.53
CA ALA A 47 -14.61 -9.31 -2.79
C ALA A 47 -15.75 -9.50 -1.77
N ALA A 48 -16.08 -10.75 -1.43
CA ALA A 48 -17.09 -11.04 -0.41
C ALA A 48 -16.68 -10.55 0.99
N GLU A 49 -15.42 -10.78 1.40
CA GLU A 49 -14.90 -10.32 2.69
C GLU A 49 -14.90 -8.78 2.80
N VAL A 50 -14.58 -8.07 1.71
CA VAL A 50 -14.62 -6.61 1.66
C VAL A 50 -16.06 -6.08 1.71
N GLU A 51 -16.98 -6.69 0.97
CA GLU A 51 -18.40 -6.32 0.96
C GLU A 51 -19.05 -6.54 2.34
N GLN A 52 -18.73 -7.66 3.01
CA GLN A 52 -19.17 -7.94 4.38
C GLN A 52 -18.65 -6.88 5.36
N LEU A 53 -17.37 -6.53 5.27
CA LEU A 53 -16.79 -5.50 6.12
C LEU A 53 -17.41 -4.12 5.86
N ALA A 54 -17.68 -3.78 4.59
CA ALA A 54 -18.38 -2.55 4.23
C ALA A 54 -19.80 -2.53 4.82
N THR A 55 -20.53 -3.63 4.75
CA THR A 55 -21.86 -3.75 5.36
C THR A 55 -21.80 -3.57 6.88
N ALA A 56 -20.82 -4.20 7.54
CA ALA A 56 -20.65 -4.08 8.99
C ALA A 56 -20.29 -2.65 9.44
N LEU A 57 -19.51 -1.92 8.63
CA LEU A 57 -19.22 -0.49 8.83
C LEU A 57 -20.47 0.37 8.62
N GLN A 58 -21.24 0.11 7.57
CA GLN A 58 -22.46 0.86 7.25
C GLN A 58 -23.51 0.76 8.36
N VAL A 59 -23.77 -0.46 8.88
CA VAL A 59 -24.70 -0.70 9.99
C VAL A 59 -24.33 0.09 11.25
N ARG A 60 -23.03 0.33 11.45
CA ARG A 60 -22.51 1.12 12.59
C ARG A 60 -22.54 2.62 12.34
N GLY A 61 -22.94 3.05 11.15
CA GLY A 61 -23.07 4.45 10.78
C GLY A 61 -21.86 5.04 10.05
N PHE A 62 -21.02 4.21 9.42
CA PHE A 62 -19.97 4.74 8.52
C PHE A 62 -20.63 5.33 7.27
N VAL A 63 -20.42 6.63 7.05
CA VAL A 63 -21.07 7.39 5.97
C VAL A 63 -20.10 7.77 4.86
N PRO A 64 -20.58 8.05 3.63
CA PRO A 64 -19.74 8.57 2.56
C PRO A 64 -18.96 9.81 2.99
N GLY A 65 -17.66 9.87 2.65
CA GLY A 65 -16.74 10.93 3.06
C GLY A 65 -16.13 10.77 4.46
N ALA A 66 -16.61 9.83 5.29
CA ALA A 66 -15.96 9.51 6.57
C ALA A 66 -14.54 8.95 6.34
N SER A 67 -13.64 9.19 7.28
CA SER A 67 -12.24 8.74 7.20
C SER A 67 -11.99 7.56 8.15
N LEU A 68 -11.55 6.43 7.59
CA LEU A 68 -11.04 5.30 8.36
C LEU A 68 -9.52 5.44 8.51
N VAL A 69 -9.06 5.74 9.73
CA VAL A 69 -7.63 5.81 10.03
C VAL A 69 -7.08 4.41 10.26
N ILE A 70 -6.04 4.05 9.52
CA ILE A 70 -5.41 2.73 9.54
C ILE A 70 -3.99 2.89 10.08
N VAL A 71 -3.76 2.33 11.26
CA VAL A 71 -2.45 2.23 11.92
C VAL A 71 -2.05 0.76 11.92
N SER A 72 -1.32 0.34 10.89
CA SER A 72 -0.95 -1.06 10.72
C SER A 72 0.27 -1.25 9.82
N ARG A 73 1.07 -2.28 10.10
CA ARG A 73 2.03 -2.83 9.14
C ARG A 73 1.30 -3.44 7.93
N PRO A 74 2.00 -3.72 6.81
CA PRO A 74 1.35 -4.27 5.63
C PRO A 74 0.71 -5.63 5.93
N ARG A 75 -0.61 -5.70 5.84
CA ARG A 75 -1.37 -6.94 6.01
C ARG A 75 -2.68 -6.92 5.21
N PRO A 76 -3.23 -8.09 4.83
CA PRO A 76 -4.49 -8.18 4.09
C PRO A 76 -5.65 -7.50 4.80
N GLU A 77 -5.74 -7.60 6.12
CA GLU A 77 -6.85 -7.06 6.91
C GLU A 77 -6.93 -5.53 6.81
N ALA A 78 -5.77 -4.86 6.83
CA ALA A 78 -5.69 -3.41 6.64
C ALA A 78 -6.10 -3.01 5.21
N LEU A 79 -5.70 -3.79 4.20
CA LEU A 79 -6.11 -3.57 2.81
C LEU A 79 -7.63 -3.76 2.65
N MET A 80 -8.20 -4.81 3.24
CA MET A 80 -9.63 -5.06 3.21
C MET A 80 -10.41 -3.95 3.90
N ALA A 81 -9.92 -3.46 5.05
CA ALA A 81 -10.51 -2.33 5.75
C ALA A 81 -10.48 -1.04 4.91
N ALA A 82 -9.36 -0.76 4.23
CA ALA A 82 -9.25 0.38 3.31
C ALA A 82 -10.26 0.27 2.15
N LEU A 83 -10.35 -0.90 1.51
CA LEU A 83 -11.28 -1.15 0.41
C LEU A 83 -12.75 -1.11 0.87
N ALA A 84 -13.06 -1.55 2.09
CA ALA A 84 -14.40 -1.49 2.65
C ALA A 84 -14.83 -0.06 2.97
N ALA A 85 -13.94 0.77 3.54
CA ALA A 85 -14.21 2.19 3.72
C ALA A 85 -14.46 2.89 2.38
N GLN A 86 -13.63 2.59 1.38
CA GLN A 86 -13.80 3.09 0.02
C GLN A 86 -15.08 2.59 -0.64
N TRP A 87 -15.50 1.34 -0.37
CA TRP A 87 -16.75 0.76 -0.88
C TRP A 87 -17.96 1.62 -0.49
N LEU A 88 -17.95 2.19 0.71
CA LEU A 88 -18.98 3.11 1.23
C LEU A 88 -18.79 4.57 0.78
N GLY A 89 -17.82 4.85 -0.10
CA GLY A 89 -17.46 6.21 -0.51
C GLY A 89 -16.72 7.02 0.56
N GLY A 90 -16.16 6.35 1.58
CA GLY A 90 -15.26 6.96 2.55
C GLY A 90 -13.79 6.98 2.09
N VAL A 91 -12.93 7.49 2.97
CA VAL A 91 -11.51 7.68 2.75
C VAL A 91 -10.71 6.71 3.61
N ALA A 92 -9.71 6.04 3.04
CA ALA A 92 -8.72 5.30 3.82
C ALA A 92 -7.55 6.22 4.16
N ALA A 93 -7.38 6.54 5.45
CA ALA A 93 -6.30 7.38 5.96
C ALA A 93 -5.19 6.50 6.51
N LEU A 94 -4.05 6.39 5.82
CA LEU A 94 -2.95 5.52 6.24
C LEU A 94 -1.80 6.32 6.84
N LEU A 95 -1.29 5.83 7.97
CA LEU A 95 -0.06 6.33 8.59
C LEU A 95 1.11 5.41 8.26
N ASP A 96 2.32 5.96 8.09
CA ASP A 96 3.50 5.14 7.80
C ASP A 96 3.83 4.25 9.01
N PRO A 97 3.73 2.91 8.92
CA PRO A 97 3.97 2.03 10.05
C PRO A 97 5.43 2.02 10.52
N LEU A 98 6.36 2.52 9.71
CA LEU A 98 7.78 2.64 10.07
C LEU A 98 8.07 3.91 10.89
N GLU A 99 7.13 4.85 10.92
CA GLU A 99 7.27 6.07 11.69
C GLU A 99 7.21 5.77 13.19
N ALA A 100 8.11 6.40 13.96
CA ALA A 100 8.22 6.15 15.39
C ALA A 100 6.95 6.62 16.13
N ALA A 101 6.63 5.94 17.24
CA ALA A 101 5.47 6.30 18.07
C ALA A 101 5.47 7.78 18.50
N ALA A 102 6.65 8.34 18.79
CA ALA A 102 6.82 9.74 19.18
C ALA A 102 6.36 10.74 18.11
N ALA A 103 6.43 10.38 16.84
CA ALA A 103 5.95 11.21 15.73
C ALA A 103 4.47 10.93 15.40
N GLN A 104 4.01 9.67 15.55
CA GLN A 104 2.62 9.33 15.25
C GLN A 104 1.61 9.78 16.30
N VAL A 105 1.98 9.80 17.59
CA VAL A 105 1.04 10.18 18.67
C VAL A 105 0.55 11.63 18.52
N PRO A 106 1.40 12.64 18.28
CA PRO A 106 0.95 14.00 17.99
C PRO A 106 0.06 14.05 16.74
N LEU A 107 0.42 13.31 15.69
CA LEU A 107 -0.36 13.26 14.46
C LEU A 107 -1.77 12.71 14.69
N LEU A 108 -1.88 11.60 15.45
CA LEU A 108 -3.15 10.98 15.79
C LEU A 108 -4.04 11.90 16.62
N ARG A 109 -3.45 12.65 17.57
CA ARG A 109 -4.17 13.59 18.43
C ARG A 109 -4.89 14.67 17.62
N GLU A 110 -4.20 15.21 16.62
CA GLU A 110 -4.69 16.27 15.74
C GLU A 110 -5.73 15.76 14.71
N LEU A 111 -5.73 14.46 14.37
CA LEU A 111 -6.65 13.90 13.37
C LEU A 111 -8.09 13.68 13.88
N HIS A 112 -8.34 13.73 15.19
CA HIS A 112 -9.68 13.56 15.81
C HIS A 112 -10.58 12.53 15.11
N THR A 113 -10.10 11.30 14.98
CA THR A 113 -10.77 10.25 14.18
C THR A 113 -11.81 9.45 14.98
N GLU A 114 -12.95 9.18 14.35
CA GLU A 114 -14.02 8.33 14.90
C GLU A 114 -13.89 6.85 14.52
N TRP A 115 -13.17 6.56 13.43
CA TRP A 115 -13.06 5.22 12.84
C TRP A 115 -11.61 4.83 12.74
N VAL A 116 -11.23 3.76 13.44
CA VAL A 116 -9.83 3.32 13.48
C VAL A 116 -9.70 1.83 13.25
N PHE A 117 -8.76 1.47 12.39
CA PHE A 117 -8.20 0.13 12.31
C PHE A 117 -6.79 0.14 12.90
N ALA A 118 -6.55 -0.73 13.87
CA ALA A 118 -5.26 -0.92 14.53
C ALA A 118 -4.77 -2.36 14.33
N GLU A 119 -3.47 -2.55 14.17
CA GLU A 119 -2.94 -3.90 14.02
C GLU A 119 -3.08 -4.74 15.30
N GLY A 120 -2.58 -4.23 16.43
CA GLY A 120 -2.64 -4.92 17.71
C GLY A 120 -2.32 -4.00 18.88
N HIS A 121 -1.84 -4.58 19.98
CA HIS A 121 -1.67 -3.88 21.25
C HIS A 121 -0.83 -2.60 21.16
N GLY A 122 0.28 -2.60 20.42
CA GLY A 122 1.17 -1.44 20.30
C GLY A 122 0.51 -0.23 19.64
N GLU A 123 -0.22 -0.44 18.55
CA GLU A 123 -1.01 0.57 17.84
C GLU A 123 -2.14 1.10 18.72
N ILE A 124 -2.81 0.22 19.47
CA ILE A 124 -3.87 0.61 20.41
C ILE A 124 -3.31 1.50 21.54
N GLN A 125 -2.13 1.18 22.08
CA GLN A 125 -1.48 2.03 23.09
C GLN A 125 -1.11 3.42 22.54
N ARG A 126 -0.71 3.51 21.26
CA ARG A 126 -0.47 4.80 20.60
C ARG A 126 -1.75 5.65 20.51
N LEU A 127 -2.88 5.04 20.15
CA LEU A 127 -4.18 5.72 20.12
C LEU A 127 -4.57 6.27 21.51
N ARG A 128 -4.33 5.46 22.56
CA ARG A 128 -4.57 5.87 23.95
C ARG A 128 -3.66 7.03 24.38
N ALA A 129 -2.37 6.97 24.05
CA ALA A 129 -1.43 8.06 24.32
C ALA A 129 -1.78 9.36 23.57
N ALA A 130 -2.46 9.24 22.43
CA ALA A 130 -3.01 10.38 21.70
C ALA A 130 -4.30 10.94 22.34
N GLY A 131 -4.90 10.25 23.31
CA GLY A 131 -6.16 10.63 23.95
C GLY A 131 -7.39 10.37 23.06
N LEU A 132 -7.27 9.48 22.08
CA LEU A 132 -8.36 9.16 21.16
C LEU A 132 -9.31 8.13 21.77
N ALA A 133 -10.61 8.41 21.67
CA ALA A 133 -11.71 7.49 21.96
C ALA A 133 -12.56 7.34 20.68
N PRO A 134 -12.11 6.52 19.72
CA PRO A 134 -12.84 6.33 18.47
C PRO A 134 -14.20 5.67 18.73
N ARG A 135 -15.21 6.03 17.94
CA ARG A 135 -16.53 5.40 17.97
C ARG A 135 -16.45 3.90 17.68
N LEU A 136 -15.61 3.52 16.72
CA LEU A 136 -15.29 2.13 16.39
C LEU A 136 -13.78 1.93 16.29
N LEU A 137 -13.26 1.01 17.10
CA LEU A 137 -11.89 0.50 17.02
C LEU A 137 -11.89 -0.95 16.53
N ILE A 138 -11.37 -1.16 15.32
CA ILE A 138 -11.19 -2.49 14.74
C ILE A 138 -9.75 -2.91 14.98
N TYR A 139 -9.52 -4.07 15.58
CA TYR A 139 -8.18 -4.61 15.73
C TYR A 139 -7.99 -5.94 15.00
N ALA A 140 -6.81 -6.16 14.44
CA ALA A 140 -6.54 -7.38 13.68
C ALA A 140 -5.88 -8.50 14.50
N ASP A 141 -5.16 -8.19 15.57
CA ASP A 141 -4.56 -9.18 16.49
C ASP A 141 -5.00 -8.94 17.94
N GLY A 142 -5.73 -9.90 18.51
CA GLY A 142 -6.27 -9.91 19.87
C GLY A 142 -5.27 -10.25 20.98
N ARG A 143 -4.03 -10.63 20.65
CA ARG A 143 -3.04 -11.03 21.65
C ARG A 143 -2.72 -9.87 22.60
N GLY A 144 -2.72 -10.15 23.91
CA GLY A 144 -2.46 -9.15 24.94
C GLY A 144 -3.60 -8.15 25.17
N GLN A 145 -4.84 -8.49 24.80
CA GLN A 145 -6.01 -7.63 24.98
C GLN A 145 -6.92 -8.00 26.16
N ALA A 146 -6.46 -8.89 27.06
CA ALA A 146 -7.17 -9.14 28.32
C ALA A 146 -7.27 -7.81 29.10
N GLY A 147 -8.49 -7.25 29.19
CA GLY A 147 -8.75 -5.98 29.88
C GLY A 147 -8.91 -4.74 28.99
N VAL A 148 -9.01 -4.86 27.66
CA VAL A 148 -9.33 -3.72 26.78
C VAL A 148 -10.84 -3.44 26.81
N SER A 149 -11.35 -2.96 27.95
CA SER A 149 -12.61 -2.21 27.99
C SER A 149 -12.29 -0.77 27.60
N GLN A 150 -12.64 -0.35 26.39
CA GLN A 150 -12.61 1.05 25.99
C GLN A 150 -14.03 1.62 25.97
N ALA A 151 -14.15 2.92 26.21
CA ALA A 151 -15.36 3.65 25.86
C ALA A 151 -15.46 3.70 24.32
N GLY A 152 -16.44 2.99 23.75
CA GLY A 152 -16.61 2.80 22.30
C GLY A 152 -16.62 1.31 21.90
N ASP A 153 -17.15 1.00 20.72
CA ASP A 153 -17.21 -0.38 20.22
C ASP A 153 -15.80 -0.81 19.80
N THR A 154 -15.15 -1.67 20.58
CA THR A 154 -13.86 -2.29 20.21
C THR A 154 -14.11 -3.71 19.74
N LEU A 155 -13.81 -4.00 18.46
CA LEU A 155 -14.14 -5.26 17.82
C LEU A 155 -12.94 -5.90 17.12
N ALA A 156 -12.85 -7.23 17.21
CA ALA A 156 -11.88 -7.97 16.42
C ALA A 156 -12.31 -7.96 14.95
N PHE A 157 -11.35 -7.81 14.04
CA PHE A 157 -11.57 -7.93 12.60
C PHE A 157 -12.27 -9.24 12.23
N ALA A 158 -11.87 -10.34 12.87
CA ALA A 158 -12.48 -11.66 12.66
C ALA A 158 -13.96 -11.72 13.06
N GLN A 159 -14.39 -10.94 14.07
CA GLN A 159 -15.80 -10.88 14.47
C GLN A 159 -16.64 -10.16 13.41
N LEU A 160 -16.10 -9.09 12.81
CA LEU A 160 -16.78 -8.37 11.72
C LEU A 160 -16.97 -9.24 10.48
N GLN A 161 -16.00 -10.12 10.18
CA GLN A 161 -16.12 -11.09 9.08
C GLN A 161 -17.19 -12.17 9.32
N GLN A 162 -17.51 -12.47 10.58
CA GLN A 162 -18.51 -13.48 10.95
C GLN A 162 -19.94 -12.94 10.98
N GLN A 163 -20.14 -11.62 10.99
CA GLN A 163 -21.45 -10.97 11.02
C GLN A 163 -22.13 -10.96 9.64
N GLY A 164 -22.09 -12.11 8.95
CA GLY A 164 -22.56 -12.27 7.57
C GLY A 164 -23.91 -11.59 7.31
N SER A 165 -24.03 -10.98 6.14
CA SER A 165 -25.26 -10.38 5.65
C SER A 165 -25.59 -11.00 4.30
N ASP A 166 -26.84 -11.41 4.10
CA ASP A 166 -27.36 -11.83 2.80
C ASP A 166 -27.60 -10.62 1.87
N HIS A 167 -27.48 -9.40 2.40
CA HIS A 167 -27.63 -8.18 1.63
C HIS A 167 -26.40 -7.93 0.75
N ARG A 168 -26.61 -7.89 -0.56
CA ARG A 168 -25.58 -7.41 -1.48
C ARG A 168 -25.51 -5.89 -1.45
N LEU A 169 -24.33 -5.37 -1.15
CA LEU A 169 -24.07 -3.95 -1.07
C LEU A 169 -23.28 -3.53 -2.30
N GLU A 170 -23.88 -2.75 -3.19
CA GLU A 170 -23.15 -2.21 -4.34
C GLU A 170 -22.16 -1.11 -3.92
N PRO A 171 -21.02 -0.94 -4.63
CA PRO A 171 -20.04 0.10 -4.31
C PRO A 171 -20.62 1.50 -4.50
N GLN A 172 -20.53 2.31 -3.46
CA GLN A 172 -21.02 3.69 -3.40
C GLN A 172 -19.91 4.72 -3.73
N ALA A 173 -18.68 4.25 -3.93
CA ALA A 173 -17.54 5.07 -4.32
C ALA A 173 -17.78 5.84 -5.62
N ARG A 174 -17.26 7.08 -5.70
CA ARG A 174 -17.24 7.88 -6.93
C ARG A 174 -15.81 8.18 -7.37
N ALA A 175 -15.58 8.25 -8.67
CA ALA A 175 -14.24 8.35 -9.26
C ALA A 175 -13.50 9.62 -8.81
N GLU A 176 -14.19 10.75 -8.75
CA GLU A 176 -13.66 12.05 -8.37
C GLU A 176 -13.41 12.20 -6.86
N ARG A 177 -13.91 11.29 -6.03
CA ARG A 177 -13.76 11.34 -4.57
C ARG A 177 -12.43 10.76 -4.13
N THR A 178 -11.93 11.28 -3.01
CA THR A 178 -10.70 10.83 -2.35
C THR A 178 -10.81 9.36 -1.95
N ALA A 179 -9.88 8.53 -2.41
CA ALA A 179 -9.76 7.13 -2.00
C ALA A 179 -8.78 6.98 -0.83
N PHE A 180 -7.64 7.69 -0.90
CA PHE A 180 -6.59 7.65 0.10
C PHE A 180 -6.24 9.05 0.59
N ALA A 181 -6.00 9.13 1.90
CA ALA A 181 -5.37 10.27 2.54
C ALA A 181 -4.09 9.81 3.27
N PHE A 182 -3.01 10.56 3.10
CA PHE A 182 -1.75 10.37 3.80
C PHE A 182 -1.47 11.60 4.63
N TYR A 183 -0.88 11.40 5.80
CA TYR A 183 -0.60 12.46 6.74
C TYR A 183 0.84 12.37 7.22
N ARG A 184 1.46 13.53 7.43
CA ARG A 184 2.78 13.64 8.06
C ARG A 184 2.86 14.91 8.90
N LEU A 185 3.80 14.94 9.84
CA LEU A 185 4.16 16.17 10.55
C LEU A 185 5.20 16.94 9.72
N GLY A 186 4.81 18.10 9.22
CA GLY A 186 5.70 19.04 8.53
C GLY A 186 6.49 19.91 9.51
N ALA A 187 7.25 20.85 8.95
CA ALA A 187 8.01 21.83 9.74
C ALA A 187 7.08 22.61 10.69
N GLY A 188 7.44 22.66 11.98
CA GLY A 188 6.66 23.34 13.02
C GLY A 188 5.50 22.53 13.60
N GLN A 189 5.57 21.18 13.57
CA GLN A 189 4.55 20.27 14.13
C GLN A 189 3.15 20.44 13.52
N ARG A 190 3.05 20.98 12.31
CA ARG A 190 1.78 21.12 11.59
C ARG A 190 1.54 19.91 10.71
N ILE A 191 0.28 19.46 10.64
CA ILE A 191 -0.10 18.38 9.73
C ILE A 191 0.02 18.84 8.28
N GLU A 192 0.65 18.01 7.47
CA GLU A 192 0.53 18.05 6.02
C GLU A 192 -0.22 16.81 5.56
N GLN A 193 -1.09 16.98 4.57
CA GLN A 193 -1.88 15.91 3.99
C GLN A 193 -1.67 15.80 2.48
N GLN A 194 -1.71 14.57 1.99
CA GLN A 194 -1.85 14.27 0.57
C GLN A 194 -3.13 13.47 0.38
N ARG A 195 -4.01 13.92 -0.52
CA ARG A 195 -5.24 13.22 -0.89
C ARG A 195 -5.15 12.76 -2.32
N ILE A 196 -5.54 11.52 -2.57
CA ILE A 196 -5.52 10.90 -3.90
C ILE A 196 -6.90 10.37 -4.21
N SER A 197 -7.46 10.78 -5.35
CA SER A 197 -8.78 10.33 -5.80
C SER A 197 -8.75 8.93 -6.41
N HIS A 198 -9.91 8.28 -6.51
CA HIS A 198 -10.04 7.03 -7.25
C HIS A 198 -9.61 7.18 -8.72
N ALA A 199 -10.04 8.26 -9.38
CA ALA A 199 -9.73 8.55 -10.77
C ALA A 199 -8.23 8.68 -11.01
N GLU A 200 -7.53 9.41 -10.15
CA GLU A 200 -6.07 9.59 -10.23
C GLU A 200 -5.33 8.25 -10.07
N LEU A 201 -5.70 7.45 -9.07
CA LEU A 201 -5.10 6.13 -8.86
C LEU A 201 -5.28 5.21 -10.07
N LEU A 202 -6.49 5.18 -10.63
CA LEU A 202 -6.79 4.37 -11.80
C LEU A 202 -6.10 4.90 -13.05
N GLN A 203 -5.95 6.22 -13.21
CA GLN A 203 -5.21 6.81 -14.33
C GLN A 203 -3.73 6.41 -14.30
N GLU A 204 -3.05 6.56 -13.17
CA GLU A 204 -1.64 6.15 -13.06
C GLU A 204 -1.49 4.62 -13.10
N GLY A 205 -2.45 3.90 -12.52
CA GLY A 205 -2.51 2.44 -12.63
C GLY A 205 -2.62 1.96 -14.08
N ARG A 206 -3.50 2.58 -14.90
CA ARG A 206 -3.63 2.30 -16.35
C ARG A 206 -2.32 2.52 -17.08
N ARG A 207 -1.64 3.63 -16.80
CA ARG A 207 -0.35 3.95 -17.43
C ARG A 207 0.69 2.88 -17.14
N LEU A 208 0.84 2.46 -15.88
CA LEU A 208 1.77 1.41 -15.50
C LEU A 208 1.41 0.06 -16.13
N VAL A 209 0.13 -0.32 -16.08
CA VAL A 209 -0.33 -1.59 -16.66
C VAL A 209 -0.04 -1.64 -18.16
N HIS A 210 -0.24 -0.54 -18.87
CA HIS A 210 0.02 -0.46 -20.31
C HIS A 210 1.51 -0.46 -20.64
N SER A 211 2.32 0.38 -19.99
CA SER A 211 3.75 0.52 -20.29
C SER A 211 4.56 -0.72 -19.92
N GLU A 212 4.25 -1.34 -18.78
CA GLU A 212 4.94 -2.53 -18.27
C GLU A 212 4.28 -3.83 -18.74
N GLN A 213 3.18 -3.74 -19.52
CA GLN A 213 2.39 -4.88 -20.00
C GLN A 213 2.02 -5.84 -18.86
N LEU A 214 1.49 -5.29 -17.77
CA LEU A 214 1.13 -6.07 -16.59
C LEU A 214 -0.10 -6.93 -16.87
N GLY A 215 -0.11 -8.16 -16.39
CA GLY A 215 -1.22 -9.08 -16.51
C GLY A 215 -1.34 -10.02 -15.31
N ARG A 216 -2.27 -10.97 -15.37
CA ARG A 216 -2.59 -11.89 -14.26
C ARG A 216 -1.43 -12.80 -13.84
N GLN A 217 -0.44 -12.97 -14.71
CA GLN A 217 0.78 -13.76 -14.45
C GLN A 217 1.72 -13.10 -13.46
N GLU A 218 1.54 -11.80 -13.19
CA GLU A 218 2.46 -11.08 -12.32
C GLU A 218 2.27 -11.42 -10.83
N GLU A 219 3.30 -11.13 -10.06
CA GLU A 219 3.37 -11.42 -8.64
C GLU A 219 4.17 -10.31 -7.95
N ALA A 220 3.52 -9.59 -7.04
CA ALA A 220 4.10 -8.47 -6.32
C ALA A 220 4.12 -8.72 -4.81
N LEU A 221 5.11 -8.16 -4.12
CA LEU A 221 5.19 -8.18 -2.64
C LEU A 221 4.86 -6.79 -2.08
N ALA A 222 3.79 -6.70 -1.28
CA ALA A 222 3.34 -5.48 -0.62
C ALA A 222 4.04 -5.27 0.73
N ALA A 223 5.26 -4.72 0.71
CA ALA A 223 6.10 -4.56 1.91
C ALA A 223 5.98 -3.20 2.64
N ARG A 224 5.09 -2.28 2.24
CA ARG A 224 4.94 -0.92 2.86
C ARG A 224 3.50 -0.44 3.19
N ALA A 225 2.58 -1.34 3.53
CA ALA A 225 1.22 -1.05 4.02
C ALA A 225 0.35 -0.14 3.14
N PHE A 226 0.78 0.17 1.91
CA PHE A 226 0.19 1.22 1.08
C PHE A 226 0.17 2.61 1.73
N ALA A 227 0.96 2.85 2.78
CA ALA A 227 1.01 4.11 3.53
C ALA A 227 1.78 5.23 2.81
N ALA A 228 2.10 5.03 1.54
CA ALA A 228 2.72 6.01 0.67
C ALA A 228 1.93 6.07 -0.65
N GLY A 229 1.70 7.29 -1.16
CA GLY A 229 0.93 7.52 -2.38
C GLY A 229 1.45 6.71 -3.58
N GLY A 230 2.77 6.62 -3.74
CA GLY A 230 3.40 5.80 -4.77
C GLY A 230 3.02 4.31 -4.73
N HIS A 231 2.84 3.71 -3.55
CA HIS A 231 2.38 2.31 -3.45
C HIS A 231 0.90 2.16 -3.82
N ALA A 232 0.06 3.14 -3.47
CA ALA A 232 -1.34 3.13 -3.90
C ALA A 232 -1.45 3.23 -5.44
N ARG A 233 -0.65 4.12 -6.06
CA ARG A 233 -0.60 4.32 -7.52
C ARG A 233 -0.01 3.13 -8.29
N TYR A 234 1.12 2.59 -7.83
CA TYR A 234 1.93 1.66 -8.63
C TYR A 234 1.90 0.20 -8.17
N VAL A 235 1.17 -0.11 -7.10
CA VAL A 235 0.95 -1.49 -6.66
C VAL A 235 -0.54 -1.81 -6.58
N LEU A 236 -1.30 -1.06 -5.76
CA LEU A 236 -2.70 -1.35 -5.47
C LEU A 236 -3.62 -1.17 -6.69
N ALA A 237 -3.58 -0.02 -7.36
CA ALA A 237 -4.40 0.22 -8.54
C ALA A 237 -4.06 -0.77 -9.68
N PRO A 238 -2.79 -0.94 -10.11
CA PRO A 238 -2.38 -1.95 -11.08
C PRO A 238 -2.80 -3.37 -10.69
N TRP A 239 -2.73 -3.73 -9.41
CA TRP A 239 -3.17 -5.05 -8.92
C TRP A 239 -4.65 -5.29 -9.19
N LEU A 240 -5.51 -4.33 -8.86
CA LEU A 240 -6.95 -4.41 -9.13
C LEU A 240 -7.26 -4.38 -10.63
N MET A 241 -6.44 -3.71 -11.44
CA MET A 241 -6.66 -3.56 -12.87
C MET A 241 -6.17 -4.75 -13.71
N ALA A 242 -4.91 -5.15 -13.54
CA ALA A 242 -4.30 -6.27 -14.24
C ALA A 242 -4.66 -7.62 -13.62
N GLY A 243 -5.06 -7.63 -12.34
CA GLY A 243 -5.57 -8.83 -11.67
C GLY A 243 -4.49 -9.83 -11.29
N PHE A 244 -3.28 -9.34 -11.01
CA PHE A 244 -2.14 -10.17 -10.61
C PHE A 244 -2.19 -10.58 -9.14
N ARG A 245 -1.19 -11.35 -8.68
CA ARG A 245 -1.14 -11.85 -7.29
C ARG A 245 -0.40 -10.88 -6.39
N LEU A 246 -1.04 -10.46 -5.29
CA LEU A 246 -0.42 -9.57 -4.30
C LEU A 246 -0.10 -10.34 -3.02
N ASN A 247 1.14 -10.25 -2.56
CA ASN A 247 1.64 -11.05 -1.45
C ASN A 247 2.04 -10.15 -0.29
N PHE A 248 1.67 -10.53 0.92
CA PHE A 248 2.03 -9.85 2.17
C PHE A 248 3.07 -10.68 2.93
N PRO A 249 4.22 -10.09 3.29
CA PRO A 249 5.22 -10.79 4.08
C PRO A 249 4.69 -11.07 5.49
N GLU A 250 5.34 -11.97 6.23
CA GLU A 250 4.92 -12.30 7.59
C GLU A 250 5.14 -11.12 8.55
N ASN A 251 6.26 -10.43 8.39
CA ASN A 251 6.52 -9.16 9.05
C ASN A 251 7.61 -8.37 8.30
N LEU A 252 7.84 -7.13 8.73
CA LEU A 252 8.82 -6.25 8.08
C LEU A 252 10.28 -6.67 8.30
N ALA A 253 10.58 -7.49 9.31
CA ALA A 253 11.92 -8.01 9.56
C ALA A 253 12.25 -9.20 8.64
N THR A 254 11.25 -10.02 8.28
CA THR A 254 11.41 -11.16 7.37
C THR A 254 11.15 -10.81 5.90
N ARG A 255 10.75 -9.58 5.59
CA ARG A 255 10.31 -9.20 4.22
C ARG A 255 11.31 -9.53 3.10
N ASP A 256 12.61 -9.42 3.36
CA ASP A 256 13.63 -9.71 2.34
C ASP A 256 13.77 -11.22 2.11
N GLN A 257 13.65 -12.01 3.18
CA GLN A 257 13.60 -13.47 3.10
C GLN A 257 12.33 -13.92 2.38
N ASP A 258 11.18 -13.32 2.72
CA ASP A 258 9.90 -13.61 2.07
C ASP A 258 9.92 -13.20 0.59
N ARG A 259 10.59 -12.08 0.24
CA ARG A 259 10.83 -11.69 -1.16
C ARG A 259 11.68 -12.70 -1.90
N ARG A 260 12.78 -13.16 -1.28
CA ARG A 260 13.66 -14.17 -1.86
C ARG A 260 12.91 -15.48 -2.14
N GLU A 261 12.14 -15.96 -1.16
CA GLU A 261 11.33 -17.18 -1.28
C GLU A 261 10.28 -17.07 -2.38
N LEU A 262 9.58 -15.92 -2.44
CA LEU A 262 8.54 -15.68 -3.44
C LEU A 262 9.12 -15.51 -4.85
N GLY A 263 10.24 -14.79 -4.97
CA GLY A 263 10.81 -14.36 -6.25
C GLY A 263 9.78 -13.58 -7.08
N PRO A 264 9.30 -12.41 -6.62
CA PRO A 264 8.24 -11.66 -7.29
C PRO A 264 8.66 -11.20 -8.68
N THR A 265 7.70 -11.17 -9.60
CA THR A 265 7.92 -10.66 -10.97
C THR A 265 7.89 -9.13 -11.02
N LEU A 266 7.17 -8.49 -10.08
CA LEU A 266 7.09 -7.05 -9.91
C LEU A 266 7.61 -6.65 -8.52
N VAL A 267 8.62 -5.78 -8.50
CA VAL A 267 9.19 -5.23 -7.25
C VAL A 267 9.06 -3.71 -7.30
N ALA A 268 8.13 -3.16 -6.54
CA ALA A 268 8.01 -1.71 -6.35
C ALA A 268 8.73 -1.30 -5.05
N GLY A 269 9.71 -0.40 -5.17
CA GLY A 269 10.49 0.09 -4.04
C GLY A 269 10.90 1.55 -4.19
N THR A 270 11.26 2.17 -3.07
CA THR A 270 11.86 3.52 -3.03
C THR A 270 13.39 3.44 -3.11
N ARG A 271 14.07 4.59 -3.22
CA ARG A 271 15.54 4.69 -3.09
C ARG A 271 16.07 3.89 -1.89
N ASP A 272 15.52 4.14 -0.69
CA ASP A 272 15.90 3.42 0.54
C ASP A 272 15.71 1.90 0.46
N THR A 273 14.79 1.43 -0.37
CA THR A 273 14.57 -0.01 -0.56
C THR A 273 15.75 -0.59 -1.32
N TYR A 274 16.06 -0.05 -2.49
CA TYR A 274 17.16 -0.53 -3.34
C TYR A 274 18.54 -0.30 -2.71
N GLU A 275 18.76 0.82 -2.03
CA GLU A 275 20.03 1.12 -1.35
C GLU A 275 20.28 0.18 -0.17
N ARG A 276 19.25 -0.14 0.62
CA ARG A 276 19.34 -1.14 1.68
C ARG A 276 19.72 -2.52 1.13
N LEU A 277 19.14 -2.91 -0.02
CA LEU A 277 19.47 -4.17 -0.68
C LEU A 277 20.91 -4.19 -1.20
N HIS A 278 21.35 -3.10 -1.80
CA HIS A 278 22.73 -2.94 -2.22
C HIS A 278 23.69 -3.05 -1.02
N ALA A 279 23.43 -2.31 0.07
CA ALA A 279 24.23 -2.37 1.29
C ALA A 279 24.26 -3.76 1.92
N GLN A 280 23.12 -4.48 1.93
CA GLN A 280 23.04 -5.85 2.44
C GLN A 280 23.93 -6.82 1.64
N VAL A 281 24.02 -6.65 0.32
CA VAL A 281 24.91 -7.45 -0.52
C VAL A 281 26.36 -7.09 -0.24
N LEU A 282 26.71 -5.80 -0.23
CA LEU A 282 28.07 -5.33 0.03
C LEU A 282 28.61 -5.86 1.37
N ALA A 283 27.79 -5.84 2.42
CA ALA A 283 28.16 -6.35 3.74
C ALA A 283 28.44 -7.86 3.78
N ARG A 284 28.02 -8.61 2.75
CA ARG A 284 28.22 -10.06 2.63
C ARG A 284 29.24 -10.43 1.56
N LEU A 285 29.84 -9.46 0.89
CA LEU A 285 30.87 -9.72 -0.10
C LEU A 285 32.18 -10.17 0.57
N PRO A 286 33.00 -11.00 -0.11
CA PRO A 286 34.31 -11.37 0.40
C PRO A 286 35.21 -10.15 0.63
N GLU A 287 36.15 -10.28 1.57
CA GLU A 287 37.11 -9.24 1.90
C GLU A 287 37.91 -8.74 0.68
N PRO A 288 38.17 -7.42 0.58
CA PRO A 288 39.05 -6.85 -0.44
C PRO A 288 40.40 -7.58 -0.51
N GLY A 289 40.88 -7.82 -1.73
CA GLY A 289 42.16 -8.50 -1.98
C GLY A 289 42.09 -10.04 -2.00
N SER A 290 41.00 -10.65 -1.52
CA SER A 290 40.79 -12.10 -1.64
C SER A 290 40.55 -12.56 -3.08
N TRP A 291 40.93 -13.79 -3.43
CA TRP A 291 40.65 -14.34 -4.77
C TRP A 291 39.15 -14.43 -5.08
N ARG A 292 38.32 -14.70 -4.05
CA ARG A 292 36.85 -14.70 -4.16
C ARG A 292 36.33 -13.31 -4.50
N ARG A 293 36.89 -12.26 -3.90
CA ARG A 293 36.54 -10.88 -4.22
C ARG A 293 36.90 -10.53 -5.66
N ARG A 294 38.08 -10.92 -6.14
CA ARG A 294 38.49 -10.73 -7.55
C ARG A 294 37.52 -11.39 -8.53
N LEU A 295 37.00 -12.58 -8.20
CA LEU A 295 35.99 -13.26 -9.03
C LEU A 295 34.66 -12.50 -9.07
N VAL A 296 34.22 -11.96 -7.93
CA VAL A 296 33.02 -11.11 -7.85
C VAL A 296 33.21 -9.86 -8.68
N ASP A 297 34.31 -9.13 -8.48
CA ASP A 297 34.58 -7.88 -9.21
C ASP A 297 34.70 -8.13 -10.73
N TRP A 298 35.35 -9.23 -11.14
CA TRP A 298 35.39 -9.67 -12.54
C TRP A 298 34.00 -9.96 -13.14
N ALA A 299 33.09 -10.51 -12.33
CA ALA A 299 31.73 -10.82 -12.77
C ALA A 299 30.76 -9.64 -12.67
N LEU A 300 31.07 -8.57 -11.93
CA LEU A 300 30.21 -7.39 -11.75
C LEU A 300 30.67 -6.17 -12.56
N VAL A 301 31.49 -6.36 -13.59
CA VAL A 301 31.86 -5.30 -14.53
C VAL A 301 30.65 -4.86 -15.35
N ALA A 302 30.51 -3.54 -15.59
CA ALA A 302 29.40 -2.93 -16.33
C ALA A 302 29.31 -3.42 -17.79
N ASN A 303 30.45 -3.58 -18.46
CA ASN A 303 30.54 -4.04 -19.85
C ASN A 303 31.30 -5.38 -19.94
N PRO A 304 30.65 -6.52 -19.63
CA PRO A 304 31.32 -7.82 -19.68
C PRO A 304 31.51 -8.32 -21.12
N GLY A 305 32.67 -8.93 -21.39
CA GLY A 305 32.89 -9.74 -22.60
C GLY A 305 31.99 -10.99 -22.63
N ALA A 306 31.92 -11.71 -23.76
CA ALA A 306 31.00 -12.84 -23.92
C ALA A 306 31.17 -13.94 -22.84
N LEU A 307 32.43 -14.30 -22.54
CA LEU A 307 32.75 -15.30 -21.50
C LEU A 307 32.37 -14.82 -20.09
N GLN A 308 32.70 -13.58 -19.75
CA GLN A 308 32.32 -12.92 -18.49
C GLN A 308 30.81 -12.83 -18.33
N ARG A 309 30.09 -12.62 -19.43
CA ARG A 309 28.64 -12.56 -19.43
C ARG A 309 28.06 -13.94 -19.09
N HIS A 310 28.54 -15.00 -19.74
CA HIS A 310 28.03 -16.35 -19.51
C HIS A 310 28.47 -16.93 -18.15
N LEU A 311 29.77 -17.03 -17.90
CA LEU A 311 30.30 -17.62 -16.66
C LEU A 311 30.02 -16.72 -15.45
N GLY A 312 30.19 -15.41 -15.58
CA GLY A 312 29.86 -14.46 -14.50
C GLY A 312 28.37 -14.43 -14.18
N TYR A 313 27.49 -14.68 -15.17
CA TYR A 313 26.07 -14.86 -14.91
C TYR A 313 25.80 -16.09 -14.05
N TRP A 314 26.32 -17.26 -14.43
CA TRP A 314 26.07 -18.50 -13.70
C TRP A 314 26.72 -18.53 -12.31
N LEU A 315 27.94 -18.03 -12.18
CA LEU A 315 28.71 -18.11 -10.94
C LEU A 315 28.34 -17.02 -9.93
N ILE A 316 28.01 -15.80 -10.39
CA ILE A 316 27.89 -14.63 -9.51
C ILE A 316 26.53 -13.92 -9.68
N ARG A 317 26.19 -13.45 -10.90
CA ARG A 317 24.99 -12.60 -11.07
C ARG A 317 23.70 -13.35 -10.75
N ARG A 318 23.54 -14.59 -11.21
CA ARG A 318 22.33 -15.39 -10.97
C ARG A 318 22.16 -15.71 -9.48
N PRO A 319 23.17 -16.20 -8.74
CA PRO A 319 23.08 -16.34 -7.29
C PRO A 319 22.78 -15.03 -6.55
N LEU A 320 23.40 -13.91 -6.95
CA LEU A 320 23.11 -12.61 -6.35
C LEU A 320 21.68 -12.14 -6.60
N ARG A 321 21.17 -12.34 -7.82
CA ARG A 321 19.76 -12.10 -8.15
C ARG A 321 18.84 -12.97 -7.31
N ASP A 322 19.21 -14.23 -7.06
CA ASP A 322 18.44 -15.12 -6.19
C ASP A 322 18.40 -14.62 -4.74
N VAL A 323 19.56 -14.31 -4.17
CA VAL A 323 19.65 -13.78 -2.80
C VAL A 323 18.84 -12.50 -2.64
N LEU A 324 18.84 -11.64 -3.67
CA LEU A 324 18.05 -10.42 -3.68
C LEU A 324 16.55 -10.68 -3.94
N GLY A 325 16.14 -11.86 -4.42
CA GLY A 325 14.75 -12.13 -4.84
C GLY A 325 14.38 -11.59 -6.23
N PHE A 326 15.38 -11.30 -7.08
CA PHE A 326 15.27 -10.79 -8.44
C PHE A 326 15.48 -11.86 -9.54
N SER A 327 15.41 -13.14 -9.18
CA SER A 327 15.56 -14.26 -10.14
C SER A 327 14.48 -14.22 -11.22
N ARG A 328 13.22 -13.95 -10.85
CA ARG A 328 12.05 -13.89 -11.75
C ARG A 328 11.56 -12.47 -12.03
N THR A 329 12.20 -11.45 -11.45
CA THR A 329 11.74 -10.07 -11.58
C THR A 329 11.90 -9.57 -13.01
N ARG A 330 10.76 -9.19 -13.61
CA ARG A 330 10.66 -8.55 -14.92
C ARG A 330 10.43 -7.05 -14.78
N VAL A 331 9.75 -6.65 -13.70
CA VAL A 331 9.30 -5.27 -13.47
C VAL A 331 9.84 -4.71 -12.15
N PRO A 332 11.13 -4.33 -12.10
CA PRO A 332 11.69 -3.60 -10.98
C PRO A 332 11.38 -2.10 -11.11
N LEU A 333 10.50 -1.59 -10.25
CA LEU A 333 10.05 -0.21 -10.23
C LEU A 333 10.74 0.56 -9.11
N LEU A 334 11.29 1.72 -9.44
CA LEU A 334 11.71 2.74 -8.50
C LEU A 334 10.65 3.83 -8.43
N VAL A 335 10.08 4.01 -7.26
CA VAL A 335 9.04 5.01 -7.03
C VAL A 335 9.63 6.18 -6.25
N GLY A 336 9.53 7.39 -6.82
CA GLY A 336 10.04 8.62 -6.21
C GLY A 336 11.47 8.97 -6.66
N GLU A 337 12.37 9.17 -5.70
CA GLU A 337 13.72 9.70 -5.96
C GLU A 337 14.62 8.71 -6.73
N ALA A 338 15.48 9.26 -7.61
CA ALA A 338 16.42 8.48 -8.44
C ALA A 338 17.49 7.76 -7.60
N LEU A 339 18.00 6.60 -8.01
CA LEU A 339 19.06 5.91 -7.26
C LEU A 339 20.39 6.66 -7.27
N ALA A 340 21.16 6.53 -6.18
CA ALA A 340 22.56 6.97 -6.18
C ALA A 340 23.35 6.21 -7.29
N PRO A 341 24.32 6.87 -7.96
CA PRO A 341 25.12 6.25 -9.02
C PRO A 341 25.72 4.86 -8.69
N PRO A 342 26.32 4.62 -7.50
CA PRO A 342 26.89 3.30 -7.20
C PRO A 342 25.82 2.21 -7.09
N THR A 343 24.65 2.54 -6.55
CA THR A 343 23.53 1.60 -6.43
C THR A 343 22.95 1.27 -7.80
N LEU A 344 22.79 2.27 -8.67
CA LEU A 344 22.34 2.06 -10.04
C LEU A 344 23.31 1.15 -10.82
N ALA A 345 24.61 1.43 -10.75
CA ALA A 345 25.64 0.64 -11.40
C ALA A 345 25.64 -0.82 -10.93
N PHE A 346 25.41 -1.05 -9.62
CA PHE A 346 25.28 -2.40 -9.06
C PHE A 346 24.09 -3.17 -9.66
N PHE A 347 22.90 -2.59 -9.71
CA PHE A 347 21.74 -3.26 -10.31
C PHE A 347 21.90 -3.48 -11.82
N GLN A 348 22.50 -2.53 -12.54
CA GLN A 348 22.85 -2.70 -13.95
C GLN A 348 23.85 -3.84 -14.18
N ALA A 349 24.87 -3.98 -13.33
CA ALA A 349 25.83 -5.09 -13.39
C ALA A 349 25.16 -6.47 -13.19
N LEU A 350 24.03 -6.51 -12.48
CA LEU A 350 23.19 -7.70 -12.31
C LEU A 350 22.18 -7.92 -13.46
N ALA A 351 22.20 -7.06 -14.49
CA ALA A 351 21.20 -6.99 -15.55
C ALA A 351 19.77 -6.80 -14.99
N ILE A 352 19.64 -5.95 -13.97
CA ILE A 352 18.38 -5.49 -13.40
C ILE A 352 18.22 -4.02 -13.79
N GLU A 353 17.36 -3.75 -14.77
CA GLU A 353 17.06 -2.39 -15.22
C GLU A 353 15.93 -1.80 -14.38
N VAL A 354 16.30 -1.08 -13.32
CA VAL A 354 15.35 -0.41 -12.43
C VAL A 354 14.71 0.79 -13.14
N ARG A 355 13.39 0.76 -13.32
CA ARG A 355 12.64 1.78 -14.06
C ARG A 355 12.01 2.80 -13.11
N SER A 356 12.28 4.08 -13.35
CA SER A 356 11.82 5.18 -12.50
C SER A 356 10.39 5.59 -12.82
N TRP A 357 9.57 5.69 -11.78
CA TRP A 357 8.19 6.16 -11.83
C TRP A 357 8.01 7.35 -10.88
N PRO A 358 7.41 8.45 -11.35
CA PRO A 358 7.29 9.66 -10.56
C PRO A 358 6.34 9.45 -9.38
N ASP A 359 6.66 9.98 -8.20
CA ASP A 359 5.69 10.11 -7.11
C ASP A 359 5.47 11.60 -6.83
N PRO A 360 4.54 12.26 -7.55
CA PRO A 360 4.23 13.66 -7.32
C PRO A 360 3.52 13.79 -5.96
N ALA A 361 4.32 13.85 -4.90
CA ALA A 361 3.82 13.99 -3.55
C ALA A 361 3.40 15.45 -3.31
N GLN A 362 2.18 15.78 -3.75
CA GLN A 362 1.59 17.10 -3.52
C GLN A 362 1.04 17.19 -2.09
N TRP A 363 1.92 17.58 -1.16
CA TRP A 363 1.56 17.80 0.23
C TRP A 363 0.93 19.17 0.40
N HIS A 364 -0.27 19.18 0.96
CA HIS A 364 -1.03 20.39 1.24
C HIS A 364 -1.27 20.51 2.74
N ARG A 365 -1.32 21.74 3.24
CA ARG A 365 -1.81 21.98 4.60
C ARG A 365 -3.34 21.77 4.61
N PRO A 366 -3.90 21.03 5.58
CA PRO A 366 -5.34 21.01 5.76
C PRO A 366 -5.81 22.44 6.07
N LEU A 367 -6.98 22.79 5.56
CA LEU A 367 -7.63 24.05 5.94
C LEU A 367 -7.86 24.03 7.46
N PRO A 368 -7.58 25.13 8.17
CA PRO A 368 -7.82 25.20 9.60
C PRO A 368 -9.31 24.96 9.88
N TRP A 369 -9.59 24.17 10.91
CA TRP A 369 -10.93 24.02 11.47
C TRP A 369 -11.02 24.76 12.82
N PRO A 370 -12.10 25.51 13.11
CA PRO A 370 -13.22 25.81 12.21
C PRO A 370 -12.79 26.67 11.02
N ALA A 371 -13.48 26.50 9.88
CA ALA A 371 -13.28 27.36 8.72
C ALA A 371 -13.37 28.84 9.15
N PRO A 372 -12.53 29.74 8.61
CA PRO A 372 -12.63 31.15 8.92
C PRO A 372 -14.06 31.63 8.66
N LEU A 373 -14.63 32.37 9.62
CA LEU A 373 -15.94 32.97 9.49
C LEU A 373 -15.98 33.79 8.20
N VAL A 374 -17.03 33.60 7.40
CA VAL A 374 -17.28 34.43 6.22
C VAL A 374 -17.60 35.84 6.71
N ASN A 375 -16.59 36.71 6.72
CA ASN A 375 -16.72 38.13 7.02
C ASN A 375 -16.79 38.88 5.69
N GLY A 376 -17.78 39.77 5.53
CA GLY A 376 -17.98 40.53 4.29
C GLY A 376 -19.42 40.59 3.77
N TRP A 377 -20.41 40.33 4.63
CA TRP A 377 -21.80 40.67 4.30
C TRP A 377 -21.89 42.19 4.16
N ILE A 378 -22.15 42.68 2.95
CA ILE A 378 -22.56 44.06 2.74
C ILE A 378 -24.03 44.09 3.12
N GLU A 379 -24.37 44.77 4.21
CA GLU A 379 -25.75 45.08 4.54
C GLU A 379 -26.31 45.99 3.44
N ASP A 380 -27.39 45.55 2.80
CA ASP A 380 -28.14 46.33 1.82
C ASP A 380 -28.80 47.48 2.60
N SER A 381 -28.12 48.62 2.69
CA SER A 381 -28.64 49.81 3.36
C SER A 381 -29.96 50.21 2.69
N PRO A 382 -31.09 50.28 3.41
CA PRO A 382 -32.33 50.77 2.83
C PRO A 382 -32.18 52.25 2.50
N GLN A 383 -32.48 52.61 1.25
CA GLN A 383 -32.54 54.00 0.80
C GLN A 383 -33.48 54.82 1.70
N PRO A 384 -33.07 56.00 2.20
CA PRO A 384 -33.97 56.91 2.90
C PRO A 384 -34.98 57.54 1.93
N ALA A 385 -36.16 57.83 2.48
CA ALA A 385 -37.39 58.28 1.82
C ALA A 385 -37.27 59.54 0.94
#